data_AF-A0A482V9S1-F1
#
_entry.id   AF-A0A482V9S1-F1
#
_cell.length_a   1.000
_cell.length_b   1.000
_cell.length_c   1.000
_cell.angle_alpha   90.00
_cell.angle_beta   90.00
_cell.angle_gamma   90.00
#
_symmetry.space_group_name_H-M   'P 1'
#
loop_
_entity.id
_entity.type
_entity.pdbx_description
1 polymer ?
#
loop_
_entity_poly.entity_id
_entity_poly.type
_entity_poly.pdbx_seq_one_letter_code
_entity_poly.pdbx_strand_id
1 'polypeptide(L)'
;MTLTLTEPLRCYQCSGALGRNANCESLRHIRPRECGPNEVCARYVLKKPRVEVVFRKCAPENICDLVSRDFQYNRAVSVKECSVCDQDECNSTN
;
A
#
# COMPACT_ATOMS: atom_id res chain seq x y z
N MET A 1 -7.42 -14.99 -31.19
CA MET A 1 -7.23 -14.60 -29.77
C MET A 1 -6.42 -13.32 -29.77
N THR A 2 -7.07 -12.18 -29.61
CA THR A 2 -6.40 -10.89 -29.42
C THR A 2 -5.88 -10.86 -27.99
N LEU A 3 -4.56 -10.97 -27.82
CA LEU A 3 -3.89 -10.64 -26.57
C LEU A 3 -4.09 -9.13 -26.38
N THR A 4 -5.06 -8.74 -25.56
CA THR A 4 -5.05 -7.41 -24.97
C THR A 4 -3.79 -7.34 -24.10
N LEU A 5 -2.74 -6.66 -24.60
CA LEU A 5 -1.62 -6.24 -23.77
C LEU A 5 -2.16 -5.22 -22.78
N THR A 6 -2.70 -5.69 -21.66
CA THR A 6 -2.91 -4.83 -20.51
C THR A 6 -1.52 -4.51 -19.99
N GLU A 7 -1.13 -3.24 -20.03
CA GLU A 7 0.13 -2.81 -19.42
C GLU A 7 0.13 -3.21 -17.94
N PRO A 8 1.27 -3.67 -17.39
CA PRO A 8 1.34 -4.07 -16.00
C PRO A 8 1.08 -2.86 -15.10
N LEU A 9 0.15 -3.00 -14.15
CA LEU A 9 -0.17 -1.97 -13.16
C LEU A 9 1.09 -1.53 -12.41
N ARG A 10 1.30 -0.23 -12.24
CA ARG A 10 2.47 0.33 -11.55
C ARG A 10 2.06 1.00 -10.25
N CYS A 11 2.66 0.58 -9.14
CA CYS A 11 2.34 1.13 -7.82
C CYS A 11 3.60 1.55 -7.06
N TYR A 12 3.46 2.50 -6.14
CA TYR A 12 4.53 2.82 -5.20
C TYR A 12 4.70 1.67 -4.20
N GLN A 13 5.96 1.27 -3.98
CA GLN A 13 6.32 0.21 -3.04
C GLN A 13 7.29 0.77 -1.98
N CYS A 14 6.78 1.06 -0.79
CA CYS A 14 7.56 1.58 0.33
C CYS A 14 6.86 1.39 1.67
N SER A 15 7.61 1.54 2.75
CA SER A 15 7.04 1.72 4.09
C SER A 15 7.83 2.74 4.89
N GLY A 16 7.16 3.45 5.79
CA GLY A 16 7.80 4.49 6.58
C GLY A 16 6.95 4.98 7.73
N ALA A 17 7.62 5.44 8.79
CA ALA A 17 6.97 6.15 9.87
C ALA A 17 6.45 7.51 9.39
N LEU A 18 5.16 7.78 9.60
CA LEU A 18 4.57 9.08 9.31
C LEU A 18 5.24 10.17 10.15
N GLY A 19 5.49 11.32 9.55
CA GLY A 19 6.17 12.48 10.14
C GLY A 19 7.67 12.30 10.41
N ARG A 20 8.26 11.14 10.10
CA ARG A 20 9.70 10.87 10.28
C ARG A 20 10.39 10.35 9.03
N ASN A 21 9.66 9.70 8.11
CA ASN A 21 10.20 9.21 6.85
C ASN A 21 9.49 9.89 5.67
N ALA A 22 10.02 11.05 5.28
CA ALA A 22 9.50 11.83 4.16
C ALA A 22 9.49 11.06 2.84
N ASN A 23 10.30 10.00 2.67
CA ASN A 23 10.42 9.32 1.38
C ASN A 23 9.14 8.57 0.98
N CYS A 24 8.47 7.91 1.92
CA CYS A 24 7.22 7.16 1.64
C CYS A 24 5.97 8.04 1.74
N GLU A 25 6.11 9.28 2.24
CA GLU A 25 5.07 10.31 2.25
C GLU A 25 5.11 11.17 0.98
N SER A 26 6.31 11.67 0.62
CA SER A 26 6.53 12.62 -0.47
C SER A 26 6.63 11.94 -1.84
N LEU A 27 7.03 10.67 -1.89
CA LEU A 27 7.22 9.84 -3.09
C LEU A 27 8.16 10.41 -4.17
N ARG A 28 8.65 11.66 -4.04
CA ARG A 28 9.50 12.39 -5.01
C ARG A 28 10.73 11.62 -5.51
N HIS A 29 11.26 10.70 -4.72
CA HIS A 29 12.46 9.92 -5.05
C HIS A 29 12.18 8.42 -5.21
N ILE A 30 10.93 8.00 -5.05
CA ILE A 30 10.52 6.62 -5.20
C ILE A 30 9.93 6.47 -6.58
N ARG A 31 10.44 5.54 -7.38
CA ARG A 31 9.80 5.18 -8.64
C ARG A 31 8.77 4.09 -8.37
N PRO A 32 7.58 4.17 -9.00
CA PRO A 32 6.62 3.08 -8.94
C PRO A 32 7.22 1.84 -9.61
N ARG A 33 6.74 0.69 -9.17
CA ARG A 33 7.17 -0.63 -9.66
C ARG A 33 5.99 -1.35 -10.25
N GLU A 34 6.26 -2.13 -11.28
CA GLU A 34 5.28 -3.04 -11.88
C GLU A 34 4.81 -4.06 -10.85
N CYS A 35 3.52 -4.32 -10.85
CA CYS A 35 2.87 -5.32 -10.03
C CYS A 35 2.73 -6.64 -10.81
N GLY A 36 2.60 -7.73 -10.06
CA GLY A 36 2.30 -9.03 -10.61
C GLY A 36 0.87 -9.12 -11.16
N PRO A 37 0.56 -10.22 -11.87
CA PRO A 37 -0.80 -10.47 -12.34
C PRO A 37 -1.77 -10.56 -11.16
N ASN A 38 -2.95 -9.94 -11.30
CA ASN A 38 -4.02 -9.87 -10.29
C ASN A 38 -3.65 -9.13 -8.99
N GLU A 39 -2.62 -8.29 -9.01
CA GLU A 39 -2.32 -7.39 -7.90
C GLU A 39 -2.94 -6.01 -8.13
N VAL A 40 -3.24 -5.33 -7.03
CA VAL A 40 -3.74 -3.95 -6.98
C VAL A 40 -2.76 -3.06 -6.21
N CYS A 41 -2.86 -1.74 -6.41
CA CYS A 41 -2.14 -0.80 -5.58
C CYS A 41 -2.82 -0.72 -4.22
N ALA A 42 -2.06 -0.99 -3.16
CA ALA A 42 -2.53 -0.88 -1.78
C ALA A 42 -1.82 0.25 -1.06
N ARG A 43 -2.57 0.95 -0.20
CA ARG A 43 -2.06 1.86 0.84
C ARG A 43 -2.76 1.54 2.15
N TYR A 44 -2.00 1.34 3.22
CA TYR A 44 -2.56 1.20 4.57
C TYR A 44 -1.66 1.79 5.63
N VAL A 45 -2.25 2.24 6.73
CA VAL A 45 -1.56 2.86 7.86
C VAL A 45 -1.79 2.00 9.10
N LEU A 46 -0.69 1.53 9.70
CA LEU A 46 -0.70 0.86 10.99
C LEU A 46 -0.42 1.88 12.08
N LYS A 47 -1.34 2.00 13.03
CA LYS A 47 -1.15 2.80 14.25
C LYS A 47 -0.54 1.95 15.35
N LYS A 48 0.67 2.32 15.77
CA LYS A 48 1.40 1.75 16.92
C LYS A 48 1.42 2.78 18.06
N PRO A 49 1.84 2.42 19.30
CA PRO A 49 1.65 3.31 20.45
C PRO A 49 2.40 4.65 20.38
N ARG A 50 3.47 4.73 19.58
CA ARG A 50 4.34 5.93 19.47
C ARG A 50 4.50 6.44 18.04
N VAL A 51 3.96 5.74 17.05
CA VAL A 51 4.22 6.01 15.64
C VAL A 51 3.14 5.40 14.78
N GLU A 52 2.81 6.06 13.69
CA GLU A 52 2.01 5.51 12.61
C GLU A 52 2.95 5.15 11.46
N VAL A 53 2.72 3.99 10.83
CA VAL A 53 3.56 3.51 9.73
C VAL A 53 2.68 3.34 8.52
N VAL A 54 2.99 4.07 7.45
CA VAL A 54 2.37 3.90 6.15
C VAL A 54 3.06 2.79 5.38
N PHE A 55 2.27 1.99 4.69
CA PHE A 55 2.70 0.96 3.76
C PHE A 55 2.03 1.22 2.42
N ARG A 56 2.82 1.25 1.35
CA ARG A 56 2.39 1.30 -0.03
C ARG A 56 2.99 0.09 -0.73
N LYS A 57 2.19 -0.72 -1.43
CA LYS A 57 2.69 -1.91 -2.14
C LYS A 57 1.74 -2.38 -3.23
N CYS A 58 2.24 -3.21 -4.14
CA CYS A 58 1.40 -4.15 -4.88
C CYS A 58 0.91 -5.24 -3.91
N ALA A 59 -0.36 -5.59 -3.99
CA ALA A 59 -0.97 -6.56 -3.09
C ALA A 59 -2.17 -7.27 -3.73
N PRO A 60 -2.60 -8.42 -3.18
CA PRO A 60 -3.92 -8.95 -3.48
C PRO A 60 -5.04 -7.96 -3.16
N GLU A 61 -6.15 -8.02 -3.89
CA GLU A 61 -7.32 -7.14 -3.71
C GLU A 61 -7.87 -7.16 -2.27
N ASN A 62 -7.83 -8.32 -1.60
CA ASN A 62 -8.30 -8.51 -0.24
C ASN A 62 -7.28 -8.15 0.86
N ILE A 63 -6.21 -7.42 0.54
CA ILE A 63 -5.15 -7.09 1.50
C ILE A 63 -5.66 -6.37 2.75
N CYS A 64 -6.70 -5.53 2.64
CA CYS A 64 -7.26 -4.84 3.80
C CYS A 64 -7.87 -5.80 4.82
N ASP A 65 -8.54 -6.86 4.35
CA ASP A 65 -9.09 -7.90 5.23
C ASP A 65 -7.98 -8.72 5.87
N LEU A 66 -6.95 -9.07 5.10
CA LEU A 66 -5.78 -9.82 5.60
C LEU A 66 -5.07 -9.04 6.70
N VAL A 67 -4.74 -7.77 6.45
CA VAL A 67 -4.05 -6.91 7.43
C VAL A 67 -4.92 -6.70 8.67
N SER A 68 -6.22 -6.48 8.50
CA SER A 68 -7.14 -6.33 9.63
C SER A 68 -7.19 -7.60 10.49
N ARG A 69 -7.24 -8.77 9.84
CA ARG A 69 -7.23 -10.07 10.52
C ARG A 69 -5.91 -10.35 11.24
N ASP A 70 -4.77 -9.98 10.65
CA ASP A 70 -3.45 -10.17 11.25
C ASP A 70 -3.27 -9.37 12.55
N PHE A 71 -3.88 -8.18 12.64
CA PHE A 71 -3.76 -7.30 13.81
C PHE A 71 -4.97 -7.33 14.75
N GLN A 72 -6.02 -8.10 14.46
CA GLN A 72 -7.28 -8.09 15.24
C GLN A 72 -7.10 -8.38 16.75
N TYR A 73 -6.10 -9.19 17.12
CA TYR A 73 -5.82 -9.56 18.52
C TYR A 73 -4.66 -8.77 19.13
N ASN A 74 -4.05 -7.85 18.37
CA ASN A 74 -2.93 -7.06 18.84
C ASN A 74 -3.41 -5.78 19.54
N ARG A 75 -3.30 -5.72 20.86
CA ARG A 75 -3.71 -4.52 21.63
C ARG A 75 -2.85 -3.29 21.38
N ALA A 76 -1.64 -3.45 20.83
CA ALA A 76 -0.70 -2.37 20.59
C ALA A 76 -0.71 -1.85 19.15
N VAL A 77 -1.31 -2.58 18.20
CA VAL A 77 -1.29 -2.24 16.78
C VAL A 77 -2.70 -2.32 16.22
N SER A 78 -3.12 -1.27 15.53
CA SER A 78 -4.42 -1.22 14.84
C SER A 78 -4.25 -0.75 13.40
N VAL A 79 -5.13 -1.20 12.51
CA VAL A 79 -5.24 -0.66 11.15
C VAL A 79 -6.04 0.63 11.24
N LYS A 80 -5.40 1.76 10.93
CA LYS A 80 -6.03 3.08 10.97
C LYS A 80 -6.76 3.39 9.67
N GLU A 81 -6.09 3.12 8.56
CA GLU A 81 -6.57 3.33 7.20
C GLU A 81 -6.14 2.15 6.33
N CYS A 82 -6.99 1.73 5.41
CA CYS A 82 -6.62 0.80 4.35
C CYS A 82 -7.44 1.10 3.09
N SER A 83 -6.76 1.13 1.96
CA SER A 83 -7.35 1.43 0.66
C SER A 83 -6.63 0.62 -0.43
N VAL A 84 -7.40 0.20 -1.42
CA VAL A 84 -6.95 -0.48 -2.63
C VAL A 84 -7.50 0.23 -3.85
N CYS A 85 -6.75 0.18 -4.95
CA CYS A 85 -7.16 0.77 -6.22
C CYS A 85 -6.41 0.10 -7.39
N ASP A 86 -7.01 0.15 -8.58
CA ASP A 86 -6.64 -0.60 -9.78
C ASP A 86 -6.08 0.30 -10.90
N GLN A 87 -5.69 1.53 -10.55
CA GLN A 87 -5.14 2.52 -11.48
C GLN A 87 -3.65 2.73 -11.20
N ASP A 88 -2.89 3.05 -12.24
CA ASP A 88 -1.47 3.36 -12.09
C ASP A 88 -1.26 4.45 -11.03
N GLU A 89 -0.32 4.20 -10.13
CA GLU A 89 0.15 5.16 -9.13
C GLU A 89 -0.94 5.70 -8.18
N CYS A 90 -2.11 5.06 -8.14
CA CYS A 90 -3.25 5.53 -7.35
C CYS A 90 -3.00 5.44 -5.83
N ASN A 91 -2.06 4.59 -5.41
CA ASN A 91 -1.55 4.58 -4.04
C ASN A 91 -0.51 5.68 -3.78
N SER A 92 -0.62 6.84 -4.42
CA SER A 92 0.22 8.02 -4.17
C SER A 92 -0.39 8.99 -3.15
N THR A 93 -1.71 8.98 -3.01
CA THR A 93 -2.46 9.88 -2.11
C THR A 93 -2.09 9.67 -0.64
N ASN A 94 -2.20 10.73 0.15
CA ASN A 94 -1.89 10.73 1.57
C ASN A 94 -3.15 10.95 2.39
#